data_AF-A0A2E7CT10-F1
#
_entry.id   AF-A0A2E7CT10-F1
#
_cell.length_a   1.000
_cell.length_b   1.000
_cell.length_c   1.000
_cell.angle_alpha   90.00
_cell.angle_beta   90.00
_cell.angle_gamma   90.00
#
_symmetry.space_group_name_H-M   'P 1'
#
loop_
_entity.id
_entity.type
_entity.pdbx_description
1 polymer ?
#
loop_
_entity_poly.entity_id
_entity_poly.type
_entity_poly.pdbx_seq_one_letter_code
_entity_poly.pdbx_strand_id
1 'polypeptide(L)'
;MTQNKEKLKHRLIVDVSMDENMIPEEINWKSSDEQNSSEESAAAALIYFWNKTQNETFNLDLWTKEMSVEEMNKMMFQMIMTIANTYERATSEDQIALAMRDFAEFFGEKTGVIPKTGKFDPDGKG
;
A
#
# COMPACT_ATOMS: atom_id res chain seq x y z
N MET A 1 6.98 21.22 37.76
CA MET A 1 5.75 21.31 36.95
C MET A 1 6.08 20.75 35.58
N THR A 2 5.66 19.53 35.29
CA THR A 2 5.91 18.89 34.00
C THR A 2 4.96 19.51 32.99
N GLN A 3 5.47 20.26 32.01
CA GLN A 3 4.63 20.78 30.92
C GLN A 3 4.05 19.59 30.16
N ASN A 4 2.72 19.51 30.14
CA ASN A 4 1.99 18.55 29.34
C ASN A 4 2.11 19.01 27.88
N LYS A 5 3.03 18.41 27.11
CA LYS A 5 3.14 18.69 25.67
C LYS A 5 1.84 18.22 25.02
N GLU A 6 1.07 19.14 24.45
CA GLU A 6 -0.10 18.77 23.65
C GLU A 6 0.33 17.83 22.52
N LYS A 7 -0.41 16.73 22.36
CA LYS A 7 -0.14 15.77 21.30
C LYS A 7 -0.61 16.35 19.97
N LEU A 8 0.31 16.48 19.02
CA LEU A 8 -0.04 16.75 17.63
C LEU A 8 -0.88 15.59 17.10
N LYS A 9 -2.03 15.91 16.50
CA LYS A 9 -2.96 14.93 15.94
C LYS A 9 -3.16 15.22 14.46
N HIS A 10 -2.68 14.29 13.65
CA HIS A 10 -2.92 14.25 12.21
C HIS A 10 -4.17 13.43 11.93
N ARG A 11 -5.05 13.88 11.04
CA ARG A 11 -6.28 13.18 10.66
C ARG A 11 -6.26 12.90 9.17
N LEU A 12 -6.35 11.63 8.83
CA LEU A 12 -6.66 11.16 7.48
C LEU A 12 -8.14 10.81 7.44
N ILE A 13 -8.87 11.36 6.46
CA ILE A 13 -10.26 11.00 6.17
C ILE A 13 -10.27 10.35 4.79
N VAL A 14 -10.90 9.18 4.69
CA VAL A 14 -11.11 8.47 3.42
C VAL A 14 -12.61 8.21 3.29
N ASP A 15 -13.22 8.86 2.31
CA ASP A 15 -14.62 8.72 1.97
C ASP A 15 -14.75 7.79 0.77
N VAL A 16 -15.56 6.74 0.91
CA VAL A 16 -15.73 5.69 -0.10
C VAL A 16 -17.20 5.61 -0.50
N SER A 17 -17.48 5.89 -1.77
CA SER A 17 -18.80 5.67 -2.35
C SER A 17 -18.86 4.25 -2.90
N MET A 18 -19.91 3.50 -2.58
CA MET A 18 -20.09 2.11 -3.00
C MET A 18 -21.40 1.93 -3.76
N ASP A 19 -21.44 0.95 -4.66
CA ASP A 19 -22.65 0.53 -5.36
C ASP A 19 -23.58 -0.36 -4.51
N GLU A 20 -24.70 -0.80 -5.07
CA GLU A 20 -25.63 -1.73 -4.40
C GLU A 20 -25.02 -3.10 -4.01
N ASN A 21 -23.86 -3.47 -4.58
CA ASN A 21 -23.14 -4.71 -4.32
C ASN A 21 -21.92 -4.51 -3.40
N MET A 22 -21.78 -3.33 -2.80
CA MET A 22 -20.65 -2.93 -1.94
C MET A 22 -19.29 -2.87 -2.68
N ILE A 23 -19.31 -2.61 -3.99
CA ILE A 23 -18.10 -2.39 -4.79
C ILE A 23 -17.79 -0.89 -4.81
N PRO A 24 -16.55 -0.47 -4.48
CA PRO A 24 -16.16 0.94 -4.51
C PRO A 24 -16.30 1.56 -5.92
N GLU A 25 -16.95 2.71 -5.98
CA GLU A 25 -17.07 3.53 -7.21
C GLU A 25 -16.13 4.72 -7.16
N GLU A 26 -16.08 5.42 -6.03
CA GLU A 26 -15.22 6.59 -5.81
C GLU A 26 -14.51 6.49 -4.47
N ILE A 27 -13.24 6.89 -4.44
CA ILE A 27 -12.46 7.02 -3.21
C ILE A 27 -11.92 8.45 -3.18
N ASN A 28 -12.29 9.21 -2.15
CA ASN A 28 -11.79 10.56 -1.92
C ASN A 28 -11.06 10.59 -0.57
N TRP A 29 -9.96 11.33 -0.47
CA TRP A 29 -9.19 11.43 0.75
C TRP A 29 -8.70 12.84 1.02
N LYS A 30 -8.47 13.16 2.30
CA LYS A 30 -7.86 14.42 2.75
C LYS A 30 -7.12 14.28 4.07
N SER A 31 -6.05 15.05 4.23
CA SER A 31 -5.26 15.14 5.47
C SER A 31 -5.44 16.50 6.14
N SER A 32 -5.70 16.51 7.45
CA SER A 32 -6.00 17.74 8.20
C SER A 32 -4.80 18.66 8.50
N ASP A 33 -3.59 18.31 8.04
CA ASP A 33 -2.38 19.10 8.32
C ASP A 33 -2.20 20.31 7.44
N GLU A 34 -2.84 20.33 6.29
CA GLU A 34 -2.69 21.42 5.36
C GLU A 34 -3.78 22.45 5.64
N GLN A 35 -3.37 23.69 5.94
CA GLN A 35 -4.27 24.85 6.01
C GLN A 35 -5.07 25.06 4.71
N ASN A 36 -4.73 24.32 3.63
CA ASN A 36 -5.38 24.25 2.34
C ASN A 36 -5.55 22.79 1.85
N SER A 37 -5.92 21.83 2.70
CA SER A 37 -6.09 20.44 2.25
C SER A 37 -7.24 20.35 1.24
N SER A 38 -6.94 20.33 -0.06
CA SER A 38 -7.92 19.96 -1.08
C SER A 38 -8.22 18.48 -0.97
N GLU A 39 -9.48 18.13 -1.17
CA GLU A 39 -9.88 16.73 -1.30
C GLU A 39 -9.31 16.16 -2.61
N GLU A 40 -8.68 14.99 -2.52
CA GLU A 40 -8.07 14.30 -3.65
C GLU A 40 -8.81 13.00 -3.95
N SER A 41 -8.99 12.68 -5.23
CA SER A 41 -9.57 11.41 -5.66
C SER A 41 -8.48 10.37 -5.90
N ALA A 42 -8.74 9.13 -5.49
CA ALA A 42 -7.87 7.98 -5.68
C ALA A 42 -8.63 6.84 -6.38
N ALA A 43 -7.91 6.04 -7.16
CA ALA A 43 -8.46 4.82 -7.76
C ALA A 43 -8.34 3.60 -6.83
N ALA A 44 -7.51 3.68 -5.79
CA ALA A 44 -7.32 2.62 -4.81
C ALA A 44 -6.77 3.16 -3.50
N ALA A 45 -7.04 2.43 -2.41
CA ALA A 45 -6.48 2.67 -1.09
C ALA A 45 -6.29 1.35 -0.36
N LEU A 46 -5.07 1.07 0.10
CA LEU A 46 -4.72 -0.12 0.88
C LEU A 46 -4.19 0.36 2.23
N ILE A 47 -4.90 0.07 3.31
CA ILE A 47 -4.58 0.54 4.65
C ILE A 47 -4.54 -0.65 5.61
N TYR A 48 -3.41 -0.82 6.29
CA TYR A 48 -3.17 -1.93 7.22
C TYR A 48 -3.00 -1.42 8.65
N PHE A 49 -3.65 -2.10 9.59
CA PHE A 49 -3.61 -1.80 11.02
C PHE A 49 -3.22 -3.04 11.80
N TRP A 50 -2.09 -2.96 12.52
CA TRP A 50 -1.68 -4.01 13.43
C TRP A 50 -2.45 -3.90 14.76
N ASN A 51 -3.28 -4.88 15.07
CA ASN A 51 -3.96 -4.97 16.36
C ASN A 51 -3.10 -5.75 17.35
N LYS A 52 -2.43 -5.03 18.25
CA LYS A 52 -1.57 -5.64 19.28
C LYS A 52 -2.32 -6.56 20.26
N THR A 53 -3.59 -6.27 20.55
CA THR A 53 -4.38 -7.05 21.52
C THR A 53 -4.79 -8.40 20.95
N GLN A 54 -5.20 -8.42 19.68
CA GLN A 54 -5.63 -9.64 18.98
C GLN A 54 -4.49 -10.35 18.25
N ASN A 55 -3.33 -9.70 18.12
CA ASN A 55 -2.16 -10.21 17.40
C ASN A 55 -2.47 -10.55 15.93
N GLU A 56 -3.21 -9.65 15.28
CA GLU A 56 -3.67 -9.80 13.91
C GLU A 56 -3.59 -8.48 13.14
N THR A 57 -3.66 -8.57 11.80
CA THR A 57 -3.69 -7.41 10.91
C THR A 57 -5.11 -7.21 10.40
N PHE A 58 -5.69 -6.05 10.67
CA PHE A 58 -6.89 -5.58 9.99
C PHE A 58 -6.48 -4.79 8.75
N ASN A 59 -7.22 -4.92 7.66
CA ASN A 59 -6.97 -4.17 6.45
C ASN A 59 -8.25 -3.61 5.83
N LEU A 60 -8.04 -2.59 5.00
CA LEU A 60 -9.02 -2.02 4.11
C LEU A 60 -8.35 -1.92 2.74
N ASP A 61 -8.63 -2.89 1.87
CA ASP A 61 -8.05 -2.99 0.55
C ASP A 61 -9.12 -2.65 -0.50
N LEU A 62 -9.09 -1.41 -0.98
CA LEU A 62 -10.12 -0.84 -1.86
C LEU A 62 -9.55 -0.55 -3.23
N TRP A 63 -10.33 -0.92 -4.25
CA TRP A 63 -10.08 -0.64 -5.65
C TRP A 63 -11.38 -0.15 -6.26
N THR A 64 -11.35 0.95 -7.01
CA THR A 64 -12.51 1.39 -7.78
C THR A 64 -12.72 0.47 -8.98
N LYS A 65 -13.96 0.36 -9.45
CA LYS A 65 -14.30 -0.43 -10.65
C LYS A 65 -13.55 0.01 -11.91
N GLU A 66 -13.17 1.27 -11.98
CA GLU A 66 -12.51 1.87 -13.15
C GLU A 66 -11.01 1.55 -13.22
N MET A 67 -10.40 1.15 -12.10
CA MET A 67 -8.98 0.84 -12.08
C MET A 67 -8.69 -0.40 -12.92
N SER A 68 -7.82 -0.25 -13.91
CA SER A 68 -7.44 -1.36 -14.79
C SER A 68 -6.55 -2.37 -14.08
N VAL A 69 -6.55 -3.62 -14.55
CA VAL A 69 -5.66 -4.67 -14.04
C VAL A 69 -4.18 -4.27 -14.19
N GLU A 70 -3.84 -3.51 -15.23
CA GLU A 70 -2.49 -2.98 -15.43
C GLU A 70 -2.09 -2.00 -14.31
N GLU A 71 -2.97 -1.07 -13.97
CA GLU A 71 -2.76 -0.12 -12.87
C GLU A 71 -2.69 -0.84 -11.52
N MET A 72 -3.54 -1.84 -11.29
CA MET A 72 -3.49 -2.69 -10.09
C MET A 72 -2.13 -3.37 -9.97
N ASN A 73 -1.65 -4.02 -11.03
CA ASN A 73 -0.33 -4.66 -11.06
C ASN A 73 0.78 -3.64 -10.78
N LYS A 74 0.71 -2.45 -11.38
CA LYS A 74 1.69 -1.39 -11.16
C LYS A 74 1.71 -0.93 -9.70
N MET A 75 0.54 -0.69 -9.10
CA MET A 75 0.42 -0.31 -7.68
C MET A 75 0.96 -1.41 -6.77
N MET A 76 0.59 -2.67 -7.01
CA MET A 76 1.08 -3.82 -6.23
C MET A 76 2.59 -3.97 -6.30
N PHE A 77 3.19 -3.90 -7.50
CA PHE A 77 4.64 -3.93 -7.68
C PHE A 77 5.35 -2.86 -6.85
N GLN A 78 4.88 -1.61 -6.97
CA GLN A 78 5.45 -0.47 -6.23
C GLN A 78 5.26 -0.60 -4.72
N MET A 79 4.10 -1.11 -4.29
CA MET A 79 3.79 -1.33 -2.88
C MET A 79 4.71 -2.39 -2.27
N ILE A 80 4.88 -3.55 -2.91
CA ILE A 80 5.75 -4.63 -2.39
C ILE A 80 7.20 -4.12 -2.23
N MET A 81 7.72 -3.39 -3.23
CA MET A 81 9.03 -2.74 -3.13
C MET A 81 9.12 -1.76 -1.95
N THR A 82 8.08 -0.95 -1.75
CA THR A 82 8.03 0.06 -0.68
C THR A 82 7.92 -0.59 0.71
N ILE A 83 7.15 -1.68 0.83
CA ILE A 83 7.04 -2.45 2.07
C ILE A 83 8.38 -3.10 2.40
N ALA A 84 9.12 -3.65 1.43
CA ALA A 84 10.46 -4.18 1.65
C ALA A 84 11.41 -3.13 2.23
N ASN A 85 11.43 -1.92 1.64
CA ASN A 85 12.22 -0.80 2.15
C ASN A 85 11.79 -0.36 3.55
N THR A 86 10.49 -0.39 3.83
CA THR A 86 9.96 -0.03 5.16
C THR A 86 10.33 -1.06 6.21
N TYR A 87 10.25 -2.35 5.86
CA TYR A 87 10.62 -3.46 6.73
C TYR A 87 12.11 -3.43 7.08
N GLU A 88 12.99 -3.26 6.08
CA GLU A 88 14.44 -3.13 6.29
C GLU A 88 14.75 -1.98 7.25
N ARG A 89 14.18 -0.78 7.02
CA ARG A 89 14.42 0.39 7.86
C ARG A 89 13.94 0.18 9.30
N ALA A 90 12.85 -0.57 9.49
CA ALA A 90 12.26 -0.78 10.82
C ALA A 90 12.98 -1.88 11.63
N THR A 91 13.58 -2.87 10.96
CA THR A 91 14.08 -4.10 11.61
C THR A 91 15.58 -4.32 11.45
N SER A 92 16.20 -3.66 10.47
CA SER A 92 17.58 -3.93 10.00
C SER A 92 17.80 -5.34 9.44
N GLU A 93 16.74 -6.07 9.09
CA GLU A 93 16.81 -7.39 8.45
C GLU A 93 16.96 -7.25 6.92
N ASP A 94 18.20 -7.03 6.50
CA ASP A 94 18.62 -6.79 5.12
C ASP A 94 18.37 -8.00 4.19
N GLN A 95 18.67 -9.22 4.64
CA GLN A 95 18.48 -10.43 3.84
C GLN A 95 17.01 -10.71 3.52
N ILE A 96 16.12 -10.50 4.49
CA ILE A 96 14.68 -10.69 4.29
C ILE A 96 14.12 -9.58 3.40
N ALA A 97 14.55 -8.33 3.61
CA ALA A 97 14.17 -7.24 2.73
C ALA A 97 14.64 -7.45 1.28
N LEU A 98 15.83 -8.03 1.07
CA LEU A 98 16.31 -8.42 -0.25
C LEU A 98 15.39 -9.48 -0.88
N ALA A 99 15.02 -10.53 -0.15
CA ALA A 99 14.08 -11.54 -0.64
C ALA A 99 12.70 -10.95 -1.01
N MET A 100 12.21 -9.95 -0.25
CA MET A 100 10.97 -9.24 -0.58
C MET A 100 11.10 -8.43 -1.90
N ARG A 101 12.25 -7.80 -2.14
CA ARG A 101 12.51 -7.09 -3.40
C ARG A 101 12.63 -8.07 -4.56
N ASP A 102 13.30 -9.19 -4.36
CA ASP A 102 13.39 -10.26 -5.36
C ASP A 102 12.00 -10.75 -5.75
N PHE A 103 11.10 -10.94 -4.78
CA PHE A 103 9.70 -11.27 -5.08
C PHE A 103 8.96 -10.16 -5.83
N ALA A 104 9.19 -8.89 -5.47
CA ALA A 104 8.60 -7.76 -6.19
C ALA A 104 9.06 -7.72 -7.65
N GLU A 105 10.35 -7.93 -7.92
CA GLU A 105 10.91 -8.04 -9.27
C GLU A 105 10.28 -9.20 -10.04
N PHE A 106 10.19 -10.38 -9.42
CA PHE A 106 9.50 -11.53 -9.98
C PHE A 106 8.05 -11.20 -10.35
N PHE A 107 7.31 -10.59 -9.43
CA PHE A 107 5.94 -10.16 -9.64
C PHE A 107 5.84 -9.18 -10.83
N GLY A 108 6.72 -8.18 -10.86
CA GLY A 108 6.77 -7.19 -11.94
C GLY A 108 7.07 -7.80 -13.31
N GLU A 109 7.99 -8.76 -13.38
CA GLU A 109 8.29 -9.47 -14.63
C GLU A 109 7.13 -10.34 -15.11
N LYS A 110 6.46 -11.07 -14.19
CA LYS A 110 5.35 -11.95 -14.54
C LYS A 110 4.08 -11.20 -14.92
N THR A 111 3.85 -10.04 -14.32
CA THR A 111 2.72 -9.16 -14.63
C THR A 111 2.99 -8.19 -15.79
N GLY A 112 4.23 -8.14 -16.28
CA GLY A 112 4.62 -7.25 -17.37
C GLY A 112 4.82 -5.78 -16.98
N VAL A 113 4.83 -5.48 -15.68
CA VAL A 113 5.10 -4.13 -15.15
C VAL A 113 6.55 -3.70 -15.41
N ILE A 114 7.49 -4.66 -15.39
CA ILE A 114 8.89 -4.44 -15.76
C ILE A 114 9.34 -5.44 -16.83
N PRO A 115 10.36 -5.10 -17.63
CA PRO A 115 10.95 -6.04 -18.59
C PRO A 115 11.58 -7.25 -17.88
N LYS A 116 11.63 -8.39 -18.59
CA LYS A 116 12.33 -9.58 -18.10
C LYS A 116 13.82 -9.29 -17.95
N THR A 117 14.38 -9.60 -16.79
CA THR A 117 15.82 -9.44 -16.52
C THR A 117 16.61 -10.73 -16.78
N GLY A 118 15.92 -11.87 -16.89
CA GLY A 118 16.54 -13.20 -16.98
C GLY A 118 16.89 -13.81 -15.61
N LYS A 119 16.54 -13.13 -14.51
CA LYS A 119 16.77 -13.59 -13.14
C LYS A 119 15.87 -14.74 -12.71
N PHE A 120 14.67 -14.85 -13.29
CA PHE A 120 13.67 -15.84 -12.88
C PHE A 120 13.29 -16.76 -14.03
N ASP A 121 13.18 -18.07 -13.75
CA ASP A 121 12.77 -19.04 -14.75
C ASP A 121 11.32 -18.79 -15.24
N PRO A 122 11.00 -19.24 -16.47
CA PRO A 122 9.64 -19.16 -17.01
C PRO A 122 8.59 -19.77 -16.08
N ASP A 123 8.95 -20.82 -15.35
CA ASP A 123 8.08 -21.58 -14.45
C ASP A 123 8.05 -21.02 -13.02
N GLY A 124 8.75 -19.92 -12.74
CA GLY A 124 8.78 -19.25 -11.43
C GLY A 124 9.49 -20.04 -10.34
N LYS A 125 10.36 -20.97 -10.71
CA LYS A 125 11.31 -21.62 -9.81
C LYS A 125 12.62 -20.85 -9.90
N GLY A 126 12.88 -20.02 -8.90
CA GLY A 126 14.22 -19.48 -8.64
C GLY A 126 15.02 -20.44 -7.77
#